data_AF-I7J6V1-F1
#
_entry.id   AF-I7J6V1-F1
#
_cell.length_a   1.000
_cell.length_b   1.000
_cell.length_c   1.000
_cell.angle_alpha   90.00
_cell.angle_beta   90.00
_cell.angle_gamma   90.00
#
_symmetry.space_group_name_H-M   'P 1'
#
loop_
_entity.id
_entity.type
_entity.pdbx_description
1 polymer ?
#
loop_
_entity_poly.entity_id
_entity_poly.type
_entity_poly.pdbx_seq_one_letter_code
_entity_poly.pdbx_strand_id
1 'polypeptide(L)'
;MCYFMFARTKNRLPEDVLRQNEVDNLYVTDITGEVEIDDGFLYHISNGHCACDIVISSFSRIDNVKNVLKNIGKDFKFIVVNSDEEDVEVLLGNKQDFDEFLNSFPKKEITLNELLEIYPNFLEFDTLYIVKQK
;
A
#
# COMPACT_ATOMS: atom_id res chain seq x y z
N MET A 1 -7.64 -15.50 0.59
CA MET A 1 -8.07 -14.14 0.20
C MET A 1 -6.83 -13.27 0.26
N CYS A 2 -6.27 -13.00 -0.92
CA CYS A 2 -5.07 -12.22 -1.11
C CYS A 2 -5.45 -10.73 -1.10
N TYR A 3 -4.68 -9.89 -0.43
CA TYR A 3 -4.88 -8.46 -0.54
C TYR A 3 -3.52 -7.78 -0.62
N PHE A 4 -3.45 -6.72 -1.41
CA PHE A 4 -2.23 -5.96 -1.62
C PHE A 4 -2.47 -4.50 -1.28
N MET A 5 -1.46 -3.88 -0.67
CA MET A 5 -1.51 -2.46 -0.36
C MET A 5 -0.57 -1.70 -1.30
N PHE A 6 -1.13 -0.73 -2.01
CA PHE A 6 -0.36 0.27 -2.72
C PHE A 6 -0.42 1.58 -1.93
N ALA A 7 0.73 2.18 -1.67
CA ALA A 7 0.84 3.45 -0.97
C ALA A 7 1.64 4.46 -1.82
N ARG A 8 1.01 5.57 -2.17
CA ARG A 8 1.62 6.69 -2.90
C ARG A 8 1.90 7.85 -1.96
N THR A 9 3.13 8.32 -1.95
CA THR A 9 3.58 9.44 -1.12
C THR A 9 4.47 10.40 -1.90
N LYS A 10 4.57 11.65 -1.46
CA LYS A 10 5.48 12.64 -2.08
C LYS A 10 6.94 12.44 -1.70
N ASN A 11 7.19 11.85 -0.54
CA ASN A 11 8.52 11.71 0.02
C ASN A 11 8.92 10.24 0.03
N ARG A 12 10.20 9.97 -0.24
CA ARG A 12 10.74 8.62 -0.13
C ARG A 12 10.63 8.12 1.31
N LEU A 13 10.25 6.86 1.48
CA LEU A 13 10.32 6.21 2.78
C LEU A 13 11.78 6.17 3.27
N PRO A 14 12.02 6.36 4.58
CA PRO A 14 13.35 6.22 5.16
C PRO A 14 13.92 4.82 4.92
N GLU A 15 15.20 4.70 4.54
CA GLU A 15 15.82 3.40 4.23
C GLU A 15 15.84 2.44 5.42
N ASP A 16 15.95 2.97 6.63
CA ASP A 16 15.88 2.21 7.89
C ASP A 16 14.52 1.54 8.07
N VAL A 17 13.43 2.19 7.67
CA VAL A 17 12.08 1.62 7.71
C VAL A 17 11.96 0.48 6.70
N LEU A 18 12.50 0.63 5.50
CA LEU A 18 12.49 -0.44 4.49
C LEU A 18 13.25 -1.67 4.98
N ARG A 19 14.48 -1.48 5.46
CA ARG A 19 15.34 -2.57 5.96
C ARG A 19 14.76 -3.27 7.19
N GLN A 20 14.14 -2.53 8.10
CA GLN A 20 13.55 -3.12 9.32
C GLN A 20 12.38 -4.05 8.98
N ASN A 21 11.57 -3.69 7.98
CA ASN A 21 10.39 -4.48 7.62
C ASN A 21 10.75 -5.72 6.79
N GLU A 22 11.82 -5.68 5.98
CA GLU A 22 12.37 -6.88 5.32
C GLU A 22 12.77 -7.97 6.33
N VAL A 23 13.34 -7.59 7.48
CA VAL A 23 13.70 -8.54 8.57
C VAL A 23 12.45 -9.19 9.18
N ASP A 24 11.32 -8.47 9.20
CA ASP A 24 10.08 -8.92 9.82
C ASP A 24 9.15 -9.67 8.84
N ASN A 25 9.61 -9.95 7.62
CA ASN A 25 8.84 -10.52 6.50
C ASN A 25 7.69 -9.61 6.01
N LEU A 26 7.79 -8.29 6.19
CA LEU A 26 6.94 -7.30 5.53
C LEU A 26 7.74 -6.67 4.38
N TYR A 27 7.37 -7.01 3.16
CA TYR A 27 8.04 -6.52 1.96
C TYR A 27 7.46 -5.16 1.58
N VAL A 28 8.31 -4.14 1.59
CA VAL A 28 7.96 -2.78 1.16
C VAL A 28 8.82 -2.45 -0.06
N THR A 29 8.27 -2.68 -1.25
CA THR A 29 8.99 -2.55 -2.52
C THR A 29 8.67 -1.20 -3.16
N ASP A 30 9.71 -0.43 -3.50
CA ASP A 30 9.60 0.79 -4.32
C ASP A 30 9.39 0.38 -5.78
N ILE A 31 8.16 0.49 -6.27
CA ILE A 31 7.77 0.13 -7.64
C ILE A 31 7.62 1.38 -8.53
N THR A 32 8.12 2.54 -8.08
CA THR A 32 8.00 3.81 -8.80
C THR A 32 8.58 3.74 -10.22
N GLY A 33 9.62 2.93 -10.44
CA GLY A 33 10.24 2.72 -11.75
C GLY A 33 9.52 1.73 -12.67
N GLU A 34 8.48 1.05 -12.16
CA GLU A 34 7.78 -0.02 -12.86
C GLU A 34 6.47 0.46 -13.51
N VAL A 35 5.95 1.62 -13.10
CA VAL A 35 4.68 2.19 -13.57
C VAL A 35 4.79 3.69 -13.87
N GLU A 36 3.85 4.22 -14.66
CA GLU A 36 3.74 5.66 -14.92
C GLU A 36 2.88 6.32 -13.83
N ILE A 37 3.47 7.28 -13.10
CA ILE A 37 2.80 8.11 -12.09
C ILE A 37 3.16 9.58 -12.30
N ASP A 38 2.24 10.50 -11.97
CA ASP A 38 2.45 11.95 -12.20
C ASP A 38 3.54 12.56 -11.30
N ASP A 39 3.66 12.06 -10.07
CA ASP A 39 4.52 12.63 -9.02
C ASP A 39 4.64 11.69 -7.81
N GLY A 40 5.77 11.78 -7.09
CA GLY A 40 6.03 11.08 -5.84
C GLY A 40 6.65 9.69 -6.00
N PHE A 41 6.35 8.84 -5.03
CA PHE A 41 6.85 7.47 -4.91
C PHE A 41 5.67 6.53 -4.68
N LEU A 42 5.75 5.35 -5.30
CA LEU A 42 4.77 4.29 -5.16
C LEU A 42 5.41 3.07 -4.51
N TYR A 43 4.81 2.66 -3.40
CA TYR A 43 5.24 1.49 -2.65
C TYR A 43 4.20 0.39 -2.73
N HIS A 44 4.67 -0.82 -3.01
CA HIS A 44 3.92 -2.04 -2.84
C HIS A 44 4.27 -2.63 -1.47
N ILE A 45 3.27 -2.78 -0.60
CA ILE A 45 3.43 -3.31 0.76
C ILE A 45 2.72 -4.67 0.81
N SER A 46 3.49 -5.74 1.01
CA SER A 46 3.00 -7.11 1.04
C SER A 46 3.59 -7.93 2.20
N ASN A 47 2.83 -8.91 2.71
CA ASN A 47 3.26 -9.83 3.78
C ASN A 47 3.86 -11.15 3.23
N GLY A 48 4.20 -11.23 1.94
CA GLY A 48 4.64 -12.46 1.27
C GLY A 48 5.51 -12.19 0.05
N HIS A 49 6.43 -13.12 -0.25
CA HIS A 49 7.51 -12.96 -1.24
C HIS A 49 7.11 -13.37 -2.67
N CYS A 50 5.95 -14.03 -2.84
CA CYS A 50 5.56 -14.67 -4.09
C CYS A 50 4.06 -14.47 -4.38
N ALA A 51 3.68 -14.46 -5.67
CA ALA A 51 2.28 -14.34 -6.08
C ALA A 51 1.38 -15.50 -5.55
N CYS A 52 2.00 -16.63 -5.22
CA CYS A 52 1.32 -17.78 -4.65
C CYS A 52 1.31 -17.76 -3.09
N ASP A 53 2.12 -16.88 -2.48
CA ASP A 53 2.22 -16.62 -1.02
C ASP A 53 1.44 -15.36 -0.61
N ILE A 54 0.65 -14.77 -1.52
CA ILE A 54 -0.07 -13.49 -1.31
C ILE A 54 -1.18 -13.62 -0.23
N VAL A 55 -1.54 -14.82 0.24
CA VAL A 55 -2.44 -14.96 1.39
C VAL A 55 -1.66 -15.18 2.68
N ILE A 56 -1.07 -14.12 3.24
CA ILE A 56 -0.76 -14.11 4.68
C ILE A 56 -1.42 -12.90 5.32
N SER A 57 -2.62 -13.17 5.85
CA SER A 57 -3.38 -12.43 6.84
C SER A 57 -2.71 -11.15 7.38
N SER A 58 -3.34 -10.00 7.12
CA SER A 58 -2.92 -8.66 7.60
C SER A 58 -2.90 -8.59 9.11
N PHE A 59 -3.50 -9.60 9.74
CA PHE A 59 -3.60 -9.78 11.17
C PHE A 59 -2.30 -10.24 11.83
N SER A 60 -1.35 -10.84 11.10
CA SER A 60 -0.11 -11.37 11.71
C SER A 60 1.03 -10.34 11.85
N ARG A 61 0.90 -9.20 11.17
CA ARG A 61 1.92 -8.12 11.07
C ARG A 61 1.33 -6.72 11.21
N ILE A 62 0.20 -6.59 11.90
CA ILE A 62 -0.52 -5.32 12.10
C ILE A 62 0.44 -4.21 12.57
N ASP A 63 1.27 -4.50 13.56
CA ASP A 63 2.17 -3.50 14.14
C ASP A 63 3.25 -3.03 13.17
N ASN A 64 3.77 -3.93 12.33
CA ASN A 64 4.73 -3.60 11.27
C ASN A 64 4.09 -2.71 10.20
N VAL A 65 2.89 -3.07 9.73
CA VAL A 65 2.18 -2.24 8.74
C VAL A 65 1.86 -0.87 9.34
N LYS A 66 1.40 -0.81 10.59
CA LYS A 66 1.19 0.46 11.30
C LYS A 66 2.49 1.26 11.43
N ASN A 67 3.63 0.60 11.64
CA ASN A 67 4.94 1.26 11.67
C ASN A 67 5.29 1.87 10.30
N VAL A 68 5.11 1.12 9.20
CA VAL A 68 5.31 1.66 7.85
C VAL A 68 4.41 2.86 7.60
N LEU A 69 3.11 2.74 7.85
CA LEU A 69 2.13 3.82 7.64
C LEU A 69 2.47 5.09 8.43
N LYS A 70 2.98 4.95 9.66
CA LYS A 70 3.45 6.09 10.47
C LYS A 70 4.69 6.77 9.89
N ASN A 71 5.53 6.02 9.19
CA ASN A 71 6.78 6.52 8.61
C ASN A 71 6.64 7.01 7.17
N ILE A 72 5.48 6.82 6.54
CA ILE A 72 5.12 7.54 5.31
C ILE A 72 4.96 9.01 5.71
N GLY A 73 6.04 9.79 5.67
CA GLY A 73 6.00 11.18 6.12
C GLY A 73 5.10 12.03 5.22
N LYS A 74 4.19 12.81 5.85
CA LYS A 74 3.19 13.70 5.21
C LYS A 74 1.97 12.95 4.65
N ASP A 75 1.06 13.72 4.07
CA ASP A 75 -0.11 13.22 3.35
C ASP A 75 0.28 12.17 2.31
N PHE A 76 -0.46 11.08 2.28
CA PHE A 76 -0.27 9.99 1.33
C PHE A 76 -1.61 9.42 0.90
N LYS A 77 -1.61 8.65 -0.19
CA LYS A 77 -2.76 7.89 -0.64
C LYS A 77 -2.46 6.41 -0.48
N PHE A 78 -3.42 5.60 -0.10
CA PHE A 78 -3.26 4.15 -0.19
C PHE A 78 -4.56 3.47 -0.60
N ILE A 79 -4.43 2.29 -1.17
CA ILE A 79 -5.55 1.40 -1.48
C ILE A 79 -5.17 -0.01 -1.06
N VAL A 80 -6.17 -0.75 -0.58
CA VAL A 80 -6.05 -2.20 -0.39
C VAL A 80 -6.94 -2.86 -1.42
N VAL A 81 -6.33 -3.51 -2.41
CA VAL A 81 -7.06 -4.19 -3.48
C VAL A 81 -7.36 -5.62 -3.03
N ASN A 82 -8.62 -6.02 -3.11
CA ASN A 82 -9.00 -7.41 -2.85
C ASN A 82 -8.75 -8.23 -4.12
N SER A 83 -7.76 -9.12 -4.08
CA SER A 83 -7.38 -9.92 -5.23
C SER A 83 -7.85 -11.35 -5.00
N ASP A 84 -9.01 -11.72 -5.52
CA ASP A 84 -9.27 -13.12 -5.86
C ASP A 84 -8.71 -13.47 -7.26
N GLU A 85 -8.22 -12.46 -8.00
CA GLU A 85 -7.61 -12.60 -9.33
C GLU A 85 -6.09 -12.51 -9.24
N GLU A 86 -5.36 -13.31 -10.03
CA GLU A 86 -3.88 -13.39 -10.09
C GLU A 86 -3.23 -12.13 -10.72
N ASP A 87 -3.91 -10.99 -10.70
CA ASP A 87 -3.76 -9.91 -11.69
C ASP A 87 -2.99 -8.67 -11.21
N VAL A 88 -2.24 -8.72 -10.11
CA VAL A 88 -1.35 -7.58 -9.78
C VAL A 88 -0.31 -7.35 -10.88
N GLU A 89 0.20 -8.41 -11.51
CA GLU A 89 1.09 -8.27 -12.67
C GLU A 89 0.36 -7.72 -13.91
N VAL A 90 -0.93 -8.01 -14.09
CA VAL A 90 -1.73 -7.48 -15.20
C VAL A 90 -2.09 -6.01 -14.98
N LEU A 91 -2.33 -5.62 -13.73
CA LEU A 91 -2.56 -4.22 -13.33
C LEU A 91 -1.31 -3.35 -13.52
N LEU A 92 -0.11 -3.89 -13.26
CA LEU A 92 1.17 -3.19 -13.45
C LEU A 92 1.69 -3.28 -14.90
N GLY A 93 1.44 -4.39 -15.58
CA GLY A 93 2.05 -4.72 -16.88
C GLY A 93 1.54 -3.92 -18.08
N ASN A 94 0.38 -3.26 -17.97
CA ASN A 94 -0.23 -2.57 -19.10
C ASN A 94 0.22 -1.12 -19.33
N LYS A 95 1.19 -0.60 -18.56
CA LYS A 95 1.55 0.85 -18.61
C LYS A 95 0.31 1.75 -18.60
N GLN A 96 -0.74 1.31 -17.90
CA GLN A 96 -1.86 2.18 -17.62
C GLN A 96 -1.36 3.23 -16.66
N ASP A 97 -1.74 4.48 -16.92
CA ASP A 97 -1.56 5.58 -15.99
C ASP A 97 -2.04 5.11 -14.61
N PHE A 98 -1.08 4.87 -13.71
CA PHE A 98 -1.40 4.28 -12.41
C PHE A 98 -2.17 5.28 -11.56
N ASP A 99 -2.06 6.58 -11.87
CA ASP A 99 -2.91 7.60 -11.27
C ASP A 99 -4.33 7.52 -11.80
N GLU A 100 -4.55 7.26 -13.09
CA GLU A 100 -5.88 6.94 -13.63
C GLU A 100 -6.48 5.72 -12.91
N PHE A 101 -5.70 4.65 -12.75
CA PHE A 101 -6.10 3.46 -12.00
C PHE A 101 -6.48 3.79 -10.56
N LEU A 102 -5.62 4.46 -9.79
CA LEU A 102 -5.95 4.85 -8.42
C LEU A 102 -7.19 5.75 -8.37
N ASN A 103 -7.35 6.64 -9.35
CA ASN A 103 -8.48 7.57 -9.42
C ASN A 103 -9.80 6.91 -9.83
N SER A 104 -9.81 5.68 -10.36
CA SER A 104 -11.04 4.95 -10.70
C SER A 104 -11.79 4.42 -9.47
N PHE A 105 -11.11 4.30 -8.33
CA PHE A 105 -11.71 3.80 -7.10
C PHE A 105 -12.48 4.89 -6.33
N PRO A 106 -13.52 4.52 -5.56
CA PRO A 106 -14.12 5.39 -4.57
C PRO A 106 -13.07 5.99 -3.64
N LYS A 107 -13.24 7.28 -3.29
CA LYS A 107 -12.26 8.04 -2.51
C LYS A 107 -12.78 8.32 -1.11
N LYS A 108 -11.93 8.14 -0.10
CA LYS A 108 -12.24 8.44 1.31
C LYS A 108 -11.10 9.20 1.95
N GLU A 109 -11.38 10.39 2.49
CA GLU A 109 -10.37 11.14 3.25
C GLU A 109 -10.42 10.73 4.72
N ILE A 110 -9.25 10.45 5.30
CA ILE A 110 -9.10 10.10 6.73
C ILE A 110 -7.82 10.70 7.29
N THR A 111 -7.73 10.87 8.60
CA THR A 111 -6.47 11.20 9.28
C THR A 111 -5.62 9.95 9.52
N LEU A 112 -4.31 10.14 9.75
CA LEU A 112 -3.42 9.03 10.14
C LEU A 112 -3.92 8.33 11.42
N ASN A 113 -4.43 9.08 12.40
CA ASN A 113 -4.94 8.48 13.64
C ASN A 113 -6.16 7.60 13.37
N GLU A 114 -7.13 8.08 12.60
CA GLU A 114 -8.30 7.29 12.20
C GLU A 114 -7.88 6.02 11.45
N LEU A 115 -6.92 6.13 10.52
CA LEU A 115 -6.37 4.96 9.81
C LEU A 115 -5.82 3.91 10.78
N LEU A 116 -5.01 4.34 11.75
CA LEU A 116 -4.36 3.45 12.71
C LEU A 116 -5.37 2.79 13.67
N GLU A 117 -6.52 3.41 13.90
CA GLU A 117 -7.62 2.83 14.70
C GLU A 117 -8.41 1.79 13.92
N ILE A 118 -8.70 2.05 12.64
CA ILE A 118 -9.53 1.16 11.81
C ILE A 118 -8.76 -0.01 11.18
N TYR A 119 -7.44 0.11 11.03
CA TYR A 119 -6.62 -0.93 10.40
C TYR A 119 -6.42 -2.16 11.31
N PRO A 120 -6.55 -3.40 10.78
CA PRO A 120 -7.00 -3.76 9.43
C PRO A 120 -8.52 -3.96 9.32
N ASN A 121 -9.21 -4.06 10.46
CA ASN A 121 -10.53 -4.69 10.56
C ASN A 121 -11.69 -3.95 9.89
N PHE A 122 -11.59 -2.63 9.75
CA PHE A 122 -12.67 -1.78 9.23
C PHE A 122 -12.27 -1.06 7.93
N LEU A 123 -11.21 -1.52 7.27
CA LEU A 123 -10.89 -1.03 5.93
C LEU A 123 -11.84 -1.65 4.91
N GLU A 124 -12.43 -0.79 4.10
CA GLU A 124 -13.08 -1.16 2.84
C GLU A 124 -11.99 -1.44 1.79
N PHE A 125 -12.03 -2.63 1.18
CA PHE A 125 -11.22 -2.94 0.00
C PHE A 125 -11.65 -2.09 -1.18
N ASP A 126 -10.78 -1.97 -2.19
CA ASP A 126 -11.04 -1.27 -3.45
C ASP A 126 -11.50 0.18 -3.24
N THR A 127 -10.98 0.81 -2.18
CA THR A 127 -11.24 2.19 -1.82
C THR A 127 -9.91 2.93 -1.69
N LEU A 128 -9.77 4.03 -2.43
CA LEU A 128 -8.62 4.91 -2.35
C LEU A 128 -8.75 5.82 -1.13
N TYR A 129 -7.95 5.54 -0.10
CA TYR A 129 -7.85 6.38 1.08
C TYR A 129 -6.85 7.50 0.84
N ILE A 130 -7.27 8.74 1.11
CA ILE A 130 -6.43 9.93 1.11
C ILE A 130 -6.15 10.27 2.57
N VAL A 131 -4.94 9.96 3.02
CA VAL A 131 -4.54 10.09 4.42
C VAL A 131 -3.93 11.47 4.65
N LYS A 132 -4.51 12.20 5.60
CA LYS A 132 -4.04 13.51 6.04
C LYS A 132 -3.24 13.37 7.34
N GLN A 133 -2.01 13.87 7.35
CA GLN A 133 -1.21 13.98 8.56
C GLN A 133 -1.43 15.35 9.19
N LYS A 134 -2.54 15.50 9.92
CA LYS A 134 -2.84 16.68 10.73
C LYS A 134 -2.26 16.55 12.13
#